data_AF-A0A6N8NE18-F1
#
_entry.id   AF-A0A6N8NE18-F1
#
_cell.length_a   1.000
_cell.length_b   1.000
_cell.length_c   1.000
_cell.angle_alpha   90.00
_cell.angle_beta   90.00
_cell.angle_gamma   90.00
#
_symmetry.space_group_name_H-M   'P 1'
#
loop_
_entity.id
_entity.type
_entity.pdbx_description
1 polymer ?
#
loop_
_entity_poly.entity_id
_entity_poly.type
_entity_poly.pdbx_seq_one_letter_code
_entity_poly.pdbx_strand_id
1 'polypeptide(L)'
;MKLTTHHLRTGAALLLAGILLAGCDQSSSDAKHIKVGVINGAEQDVAEVAKKVAKEKYGLDVELVGFSGSLLPNDATNHGELDANVFQHRPFLEQDNQAHGYKLVAVGNTFVFPMAGYSKKIKTVAQIKEGATVAIPNDPTNLGRALLLLQKEKLITLKEGKGLLP
;
A
#
# COMPACT_ATOMS: atom_id res chain seq x y z
N MET A 1 41.66 12.24 -73.42
CA MET A 1 42.63 11.33 -74.07
C MET A 1 43.31 10.52 -72.99
N LYS A 2 43.12 9.19 -72.99
CA LYS A 2 43.78 8.09 -72.21
C LYS A 2 44.41 8.46 -70.84
N LEU A 3 44.07 7.80 -69.72
CA LEU A 3 44.49 6.43 -69.47
C LEU A 3 43.72 5.81 -68.28
N THR A 4 43.23 4.60 -68.50
CA THR A 4 42.74 3.63 -67.51
C THR A 4 43.93 2.96 -66.81
N THR A 5 43.85 2.75 -65.49
CA THR A 5 44.47 1.59 -64.82
C THR A 5 43.68 1.21 -63.56
N HIS A 6 43.11 0.01 -63.60
CA HIS A 6 42.62 -0.72 -62.44
C HIS A 6 43.80 -1.48 -61.81
N HIS A 7 44.05 -1.30 -60.50
CA HIS A 7 44.77 -2.29 -59.69
C HIS A 7 44.05 -2.56 -58.37
N LEU A 8 43.35 -3.69 -58.42
CA LEU A 8 43.03 -4.65 -57.38
C LEU A 8 43.99 -4.63 -56.16
N ARG A 9 43.45 -4.39 -54.96
CA ARG A 9 43.94 -5.00 -53.70
C ARG A 9 42.76 -5.38 -52.80
N THR A 10 42.25 -6.56 -53.06
CA THR A 10 41.58 -7.43 -52.08
C THR A 10 42.52 -7.73 -50.91
N GLY A 11 42.00 -7.69 -49.68
CA GLY A 11 42.60 -8.41 -48.55
C GLY A 11 42.91 -7.56 -47.33
N ALA A 12 41.93 -7.44 -46.43
CA ALA A 12 42.06 -7.50 -44.96
C ALA A 12 40.74 -7.06 -44.30
N ALA A 13 39.62 -7.68 -44.71
CA ALA A 13 38.47 -7.82 -43.83
C ALA A 13 38.74 -9.04 -42.95
N LEU A 14 38.34 -8.97 -41.67
CA LEU A 14 38.51 -9.98 -40.61
C LEU A 14 39.79 -9.79 -39.78
N LEU A 15 39.74 -8.89 -38.80
CA LEU A 15 40.28 -9.12 -37.45
C LEU A 15 39.72 -8.05 -36.50
N LEU A 16 39.16 -8.52 -35.38
CA LEU A 16 38.60 -7.78 -34.24
C LEU A 16 37.13 -7.31 -34.31
N ALA A 17 36.24 -8.20 -34.77
CA ALA A 17 34.82 -8.18 -34.37
C ALA A 17 34.56 -8.99 -33.07
N GLY A 18 35.56 -9.12 -32.19
CA GLY A 18 35.60 -10.13 -31.13
C GLY A 18 35.53 -9.62 -29.68
N ILE A 19 35.11 -8.38 -29.43
CA ILE A 19 35.03 -7.82 -28.06
C ILE A 19 33.60 -7.43 -27.64
N LEU A 20 32.60 -7.57 -28.51
CA LEU A 20 31.22 -7.15 -28.21
C LEU A 20 30.35 -8.21 -27.50
N LEU A 21 30.93 -9.29 -26.96
CA LEU A 21 30.16 -10.39 -26.33
C LEU A 21 30.41 -10.56 -24.82
N ALA A 22 31.07 -9.62 -24.14
CA ALA A 22 31.17 -9.59 -22.68
C ALA A 22 30.04 -8.78 -22.00
N GLY A 23 28.83 -8.82 -22.57
CA GLY A 23 27.67 -8.04 -22.11
C GLY A 23 26.45 -8.86 -21.71
N CYS A 24 26.60 -10.18 -21.52
CA CYS A 24 25.51 -11.04 -21.06
C CYS A 24 25.94 -11.84 -19.84
N ASP A 25 26.06 -11.17 -18.70
CA ASP A 25 25.67 -11.76 -17.42
C ASP A 25 25.29 -10.65 -16.43
N GLN A 26 24.11 -10.07 -16.64
CA GLN A 26 23.50 -9.16 -15.67
C GLN A 26 22.15 -9.74 -15.25
N SER A 27 22.19 -10.95 -14.73
CA SER A 27 21.01 -11.59 -14.17
C SER A 27 21.41 -12.53 -13.04
N SER A 28 21.54 -11.96 -11.82
CA SER A 28 20.74 -12.39 -10.67
C SER A 28 21.23 -11.78 -9.33
N SER A 29 20.59 -10.70 -8.85
CA SER A 29 20.33 -10.54 -7.38
C SER A 29 19.37 -9.40 -7.01
N ASP A 30 19.17 -8.36 -7.81
CA ASP A 30 18.44 -7.16 -7.36
C ASP A 30 16.90 -7.23 -7.44
N ALA A 31 16.31 -8.37 -7.81
CA ALA A 31 14.87 -8.49 -8.05
C ALA A 31 14.04 -8.88 -6.81
N LYS A 32 14.46 -8.51 -5.59
CA LYS A 32 13.73 -8.88 -4.37
C LYS A 32 13.74 -7.78 -3.31
N HIS A 33 13.47 -6.53 -3.69
CA HIS A 33 13.27 -5.44 -2.74
C HIS A 33 11.94 -4.75 -3.01
N ILE A 34 11.16 -4.48 -1.96
CA ILE A 34 9.95 -3.66 -2.04
C ILE A 34 9.88 -2.67 -0.86
N LYS A 35 9.28 -1.50 -1.10
CA LYS A 35 8.92 -0.50 -0.08
C LYS A 35 7.45 -0.60 0.27
N VAL A 36 7.16 -0.78 1.55
CA VAL A 36 5.79 -0.96 2.05
C VAL A 36 5.46 0.10 3.09
N GLY A 37 4.45 0.91 2.82
CA GLY A 37 3.91 1.88 3.77
C GLY A 37 3.09 1.21 4.88
N VAL A 38 3.40 1.53 6.14
CA VAL A 38 2.73 0.99 7.34
C VAL A 38 2.42 2.10 8.33
N ILE A 39 1.38 1.92 9.16
CA ILE A 39 1.09 2.84 10.26
C ILE A 39 1.98 2.48 11.46
N ASN A 40 2.62 3.50 12.05
CA ASN A 40 3.46 3.33 13.23
C ASN A 40 2.62 2.83 14.42
N GLY A 41 3.15 1.85 15.15
CA GLY A 41 2.47 1.23 16.29
C GLY A 41 2.25 -0.27 16.08
N ALA A 42 1.10 -0.78 16.52
CA ALA A 42 0.81 -2.21 16.51
C ALA A 42 0.80 -2.80 15.09
N GLU A 43 0.36 -2.03 14.09
CA GLU A 43 0.38 -2.41 12.69
C GLU A 43 1.81 -2.60 12.16
N GLN A 44 2.73 -1.72 12.54
CA GLN A 44 4.14 -1.85 12.21
C GLN A 44 4.77 -3.08 12.88
N ASP A 45 4.44 -3.37 14.14
CA ASP A 45 4.94 -4.57 14.83
C ASP A 45 4.57 -5.86 14.08
N VAL A 46 3.35 -5.92 13.55
CA VAL A 46 2.91 -7.05 12.71
C VAL A 46 3.66 -7.08 11.37
N ALA A 47 3.86 -5.92 10.74
CA ALA A 47 4.60 -5.81 9.49
C ALA A 47 6.09 -6.22 9.64
N GLU A 48 6.72 -5.93 10.78
CA GLU A 48 8.09 -6.37 11.06
C GLU A 48 8.20 -7.91 11.13
N VAL A 49 7.18 -8.59 11.68
CA VAL A 49 7.11 -10.05 11.63
C VAL A 49 6.94 -10.54 10.18
N ALA A 50 6.06 -9.90 9.41
CA ALA A 50 5.84 -10.26 8.01
C ALA A 50 7.11 -10.06 7.16
N LYS A 51 7.87 -8.99 7.40
CA LYS A 51 9.18 -8.73 6.79
C LYS A 51 10.18 -9.84 7.06
N LYS A 52 10.30 -10.32 8.30
CA LYS A 52 11.18 -11.45 8.65
C LYS A 52 10.79 -12.71 7.88
N VAL A 53 9.49 -13.03 7.86
CA VAL A 53 8.96 -14.18 7.11
C VAL A 53 9.21 -14.02 5.60
N ALA A 54 9.04 -12.83 5.05
CA ALA A 54 9.30 -12.50 3.65
C ALA A 54 10.77 -12.80 3.28
N LYS A 55 11.71 -12.38 4.12
CA LYS A 55 13.13 -12.62 3.93
C LYS A 55 13.49 -14.10 4.06
N GLU A 56 13.07 -14.75 5.14
CA GLU A 56 13.45 -16.14 5.46
C GLU A 56 12.88 -17.15 4.47
N LYS A 57 11.62 -16.98 4.05
CA LYS A 57 10.94 -17.98 3.21
C LYS A 57 11.02 -17.68 1.72
N TYR A 58 11.08 -16.41 1.33
CA TYR A 58 10.97 -16.01 -0.07
C TYR A 58 12.21 -15.26 -0.57
N GLY A 59 13.17 -14.95 0.32
CA GLY A 59 14.32 -14.11 0.00
C GLY A 59 13.94 -12.68 -0.34
N LEU A 60 12.72 -12.23 0.00
CA LEU A 60 12.21 -10.90 -0.28
C LEU A 60 12.69 -9.93 0.80
N ASP A 61 13.43 -8.91 0.37
CA ASP A 61 13.76 -7.76 1.19
C ASP A 61 12.60 -6.76 1.19
N VAL A 62 12.25 -6.28 2.37
CA VAL A 62 11.13 -5.37 2.58
C VAL A 62 11.62 -4.18 3.40
N GLU A 63 11.54 -2.99 2.82
CA GLU A 63 11.68 -1.73 3.54
C GLU A 63 10.31 -1.29 4.04
N LEU A 64 10.17 -1.15 5.36
CA LEU A 64 8.95 -0.61 5.95
C LEU A 64 9.10 0.89 6.10
N VAL A 65 8.17 1.64 5.52
CA VAL A 65 8.10 3.10 5.63
C VAL A 65 6.97 3.46 6.57
N GLY A 66 7.30 4.07 7.70
CA GLY A 66 6.37 4.37 8.78
C GLY A 66 5.59 5.67 8.58
N PHE A 67 4.28 5.62 8.77
CA PHE A 67 3.35 6.76 8.68
C PHE A 67 2.68 7.02 10.02
N SER A 68 2.31 8.28 10.28
CA SER A 68 1.64 8.68 11.52
C SER A 68 0.68 9.85 11.31
N GLY A 69 -0.32 9.95 12.18
CA GLY A 69 -1.25 11.07 12.22
C GLY A 69 -2.05 11.24 10.93
N SER A 70 -1.99 12.44 10.34
CA SER A 70 -2.75 12.80 9.13
C SER A 70 -2.08 12.38 7.82
N LEU A 71 -0.85 11.86 7.86
CA LEU A 71 -0.17 11.37 6.66
C LEU A 71 -0.52 9.90 6.47
N LEU A 72 -1.17 9.59 5.35
CA LEU A 72 -1.56 8.23 4.97
C LEU A 72 -0.76 7.78 3.74
N PRO A 73 -0.44 6.48 3.61
CA PRO A 73 0.49 6.00 2.59
C PRO A 73 -0.10 5.94 1.17
N ASN A 74 -1.38 6.27 0.97
CA ASN A 74 -2.01 6.19 -0.35
C ASN A 74 -1.39 7.14 -1.38
N ASP A 75 -1.15 8.40 -1.01
CA ASP A 75 -0.55 9.38 -1.94
C ASP A 75 0.84 8.91 -2.43
N ALA A 76 1.72 8.54 -1.49
CA ALA A 76 3.05 8.01 -1.79
C ALA A 76 2.99 6.72 -2.63
N THR A 77 2.02 5.83 -2.37
CA THR A 77 1.84 4.61 -3.18
C THR A 77 1.35 4.95 -4.59
N ASN A 78 0.43 5.91 -4.73
CA ASN A 78 -0.10 6.32 -6.02
C ASN A 78 0.98 7.00 -6.89
N HIS A 79 1.91 7.72 -6.27
CA HIS A 79 3.06 8.33 -6.94
C HIS A 79 4.24 7.37 -7.17
N GLY A 80 4.13 6.10 -6.77
CA GLY A 80 5.17 5.09 -6.96
C GLY A 80 6.38 5.24 -6.02
N GLU A 81 6.26 6.03 -4.96
CA GLU A 81 7.28 6.12 -3.91
C GLU A 81 7.26 4.88 -2.99
N LEU A 82 6.12 4.21 -2.92
CA LEU A 82 5.93 2.92 -2.26
C LEU A 82 5.40 1.90 -3.26
N ASP A 83 5.88 0.66 -3.19
CA ASP A 83 5.36 -0.44 -4.01
C ASP A 83 3.99 -0.93 -3.52
N ALA A 84 3.74 -0.83 -2.21
CA ALA A 84 2.47 -1.18 -1.59
C ALA A 84 2.25 -0.43 -0.27
N ASN A 85 1.03 -0.48 0.25
CA ASN A 85 0.73 -0.10 1.62
C ASN A 85 -0.21 -1.09 2.30
N VAL A 86 -0.16 -1.13 3.63
CA VAL A 86 -1.03 -1.99 4.47
C VAL A 86 -1.54 -1.19 5.67
N PHE A 87 -2.71 -0.57 5.50
CA PHE A 87 -3.36 0.18 6.60
C PHE A 87 -4.88 0.24 6.53
N GLN A 88 -5.47 -0.01 5.36
CA GLN A 88 -6.85 0.35 5.06
C GLN A 88 -7.72 -0.85 4.70
N HIS A 89 -9.04 -0.65 4.79
CA HIS A 89 -10.03 -1.57 4.27
C HIS A 89 -10.62 -1.08 2.94
N ARG A 90 -11.22 -2.00 2.18
CA ARG A 90 -11.73 -1.74 0.82
C ARG A 90 -12.68 -0.52 0.70
N PRO A 91 -13.64 -0.29 1.61
CA PRO A 91 -14.51 0.89 1.51
C PRO A 91 -13.74 2.21 1.59
N PHE A 92 -12.71 2.26 2.44
CA PHE A 92 -11.85 3.45 2.57
C PHE A 92 -11.04 3.66 1.30
N LEU A 93 -10.41 2.60 0.78
CA LEU A 93 -9.66 2.65 -0.48
C LEU A 93 -10.54 3.16 -1.64
N GLU A 94 -11.77 2.67 -1.74
CA GLU A 94 -12.71 3.10 -2.78
C GLU A 94 -13.06 4.59 -2.65
N GLN A 95 -13.37 5.05 -1.43
CA GLN A 95 -13.66 6.47 -1.19
C GLN A 95 -12.45 7.36 -1.44
N ASP A 96 -11.27 6.93 -1.01
CA ASP A 96 -10.03 7.71 -1.16
C ASP A 96 -9.60 7.79 -2.63
N ASN A 97 -9.77 6.70 -3.39
CA ASN A 97 -9.60 6.70 -4.84
C ASN A 97 -10.59 7.66 -5.53
N GLN A 98 -11.86 7.69 -5.11
CA GLN A 98 -12.86 8.61 -5.67
C GLN A 98 -12.53 10.07 -5.33
N ALA A 99 -12.09 10.34 -4.11
CA ALA A 99 -11.80 11.70 -3.64
C ALA A 99 -10.55 12.30 -4.29
N HIS A 100 -9.49 11.50 -4.48
CA HIS A 100 -8.19 11.99 -4.95
C HIS A 100 -7.83 11.57 -6.38
N GLY A 101 -8.67 10.76 -7.03
CA GLY A 101 -8.43 10.28 -8.38
C GLY A 101 -7.36 9.18 -8.48
N TYR A 102 -6.93 8.62 -7.35
CA TYR A 102 -5.95 7.53 -7.30
C TYR A 102 -6.40 6.29 -8.07
N LYS A 103 -5.41 5.50 -8.50
CA LYS A 103 -5.63 4.23 -9.25
C LYS A 103 -5.19 3.01 -8.45
N LEU A 104 -5.21 3.12 -7.13
CA LEU A 104 -4.79 2.07 -6.23
C LEU A 104 -5.80 0.91 -6.24
N VAL A 105 -5.28 -0.32 -6.12
CA VAL A 105 -6.09 -1.54 -6.10
C VAL A 105 -5.73 -2.40 -4.89
N ALA A 106 -6.72 -3.11 -4.35
CA ALA A 106 -6.49 -4.07 -3.28
C ALA A 106 -5.91 -5.37 -3.87
N VAL A 107 -4.67 -5.70 -3.50
CA VAL A 107 -3.98 -6.92 -3.97
C VAL A 107 -4.14 -8.12 -3.05
N GLY A 108 -4.65 -7.92 -1.84
CA GLY A 108 -4.85 -8.98 -0.85
C GLY A 108 -5.55 -8.48 0.42
N ASN A 109 -5.99 -9.42 1.24
CA ASN A 109 -6.53 -9.14 2.58
C ASN A 109 -5.52 -9.65 3.62
N THR A 110 -5.39 -8.94 4.74
CA THR A 110 -4.51 -9.31 5.86
C THR A 110 -5.34 -9.79 7.05
N PHE A 111 -5.76 -8.87 7.92
CA PHE A 111 -6.52 -9.12 9.13
C PHE A 111 -7.61 -8.05 9.31
N VAL A 112 -8.58 -8.36 10.16
CA VAL A 112 -9.66 -7.43 10.52
C VAL A 112 -9.51 -7.10 12.00
N PHE A 113 -9.33 -5.82 12.31
CA PHE A 113 -9.40 -5.34 13.68
C PHE A 113 -10.86 -5.04 14.06
N PRO A 114 -11.36 -5.62 15.17
CA PRO A 114 -12.66 -5.24 15.73
C PRO A 114 -12.68 -3.76 16.10
N MET A 115 -13.76 -3.07 15.74
CA MET A 115 -14.01 -1.70 16.23
C MET A 115 -14.74 -1.79 17.56
N ALA A 116 -14.30 -1.00 18.53
CA ALA A 116 -14.86 -0.96 19.88
C ALA A 116 -14.99 0.48 20.39
N GLY A 117 -15.94 0.69 21.30
CA GLY A 117 -16.03 1.90 22.09
C GLY A 117 -15.15 1.80 23.34
N TYR A 118 -14.53 2.92 23.73
CA TYR A 118 -13.69 3.01 24.92
C TYR A 118 -14.15 4.16 25.80
N SER A 119 -14.01 4.02 27.12
CA SER A 119 -14.30 5.09 28.06
C SER A 119 -13.35 5.07 29.24
N LYS A 120 -12.95 6.27 29.69
CA LYS A 120 -12.24 6.49 30.95
C LYS A 120 -13.20 6.69 32.13
N LYS A 121 -14.49 6.90 31.87
CA LYS A 121 -15.49 7.37 32.87
C LYS A 121 -16.52 6.30 33.23
N ILE A 122 -16.87 5.44 32.28
CA ILE A 122 -17.90 4.40 32.45
C ILE A 122 -17.33 3.04 32.07
N LYS A 123 -17.90 1.98 32.63
CA LYS A 123 -17.44 0.60 32.41
C LYS A 123 -18.32 -0.19 31.46
N THR A 124 -19.57 0.22 31.29
CA THR A 124 -20.55 -0.47 30.44
C THR A 124 -21.37 0.53 29.65
N VAL A 125 -21.90 0.10 28.50
CA VAL A 125 -22.77 0.91 27.64
C VAL A 125 -24.02 1.39 28.39
N ALA A 126 -24.57 0.59 29.30
CA ALA A 126 -25.73 0.94 30.12
C ALA A 126 -25.53 2.14 31.06
N GLN A 127 -24.29 2.58 31.27
CA GLN A 127 -23.97 3.76 32.08
C GLN A 127 -23.94 5.06 31.27
N ILE A 128 -24.14 5.00 29.94
CA ILE A 128 -24.29 6.19 29.10
C ILE A 128 -25.57 6.91 29.49
N LYS A 129 -25.45 8.20 29.81
CA LYS A 129 -26.58 9.06 30.18
C LYS A 129 -27.08 9.83 28.98
N GLU A 130 -28.34 10.26 29.03
CA GLU A 130 -28.89 11.18 28.05
C GLU A 130 -28.04 12.46 27.95
N GLY A 131 -27.86 12.97 26.73
CA GLY A 131 -26.99 14.11 26.45
C GLY A 131 -25.47 13.82 26.54
N ALA A 132 -25.05 12.56 26.69
CA ALA A 132 -23.63 12.21 26.67
C ALA A 132 -22.99 12.47 25.29
N THR A 133 -21.74 12.93 25.31
CA THR A 133 -20.95 13.11 24.10
C THR A 133 -20.19 11.84 23.75
N VAL A 134 -20.33 11.38 22.52
CA VAL A 134 -19.55 10.27 21.95
C VAL A 134 -18.71 10.80 20.81
N ALA A 135 -17.38 10.67 20.93
CA ALA A 135 -16.47 10.96 19.84
C ALA A 135 -16.47 9.79 18.85
N ILE A 136 -16.62 10.09 17.56
CA ILE A 136 -16.58 9.12 16.46
C ILE A 136 -15.60 9.60 15.37
N PRO A 137 -15.12 8.70 14.50
CA PRO A 137 -14.29 9.08 13.36
C PRO A 137 -14.99 10.08 12.43
N ASN A 138 -14.22 10.88 11.71
CA ASN A 138 -14.72 11.93 10.82
C ASN A 138 -14.58 11.60 9.32
N ASP A 139 -13.85 10.53 8.94
CA ASP A 139 -13.87 10.05 7.56
C ASP A 139 -15.16 9.26 7.27
N PRO A 140 -15.71 9.31 6.04
CA PRO A 140 -17.05 8.80 5.75
C PRO A 140 -17.28 7.34 6.15
N THR A 141 -16.31 6.48 5.84
CA THR A 141 -16.47 5.03 6.01
C THR A 141 -16.34 4.60 7.47
N ASN A 142 -15.39 5.16 8.23
CA ASN A 142 -15.25 4.85 9.64
C ASN A 142 -16.33 5.55 10.49
N LEU A 143 -16.79 6.73 10.06
CA LEU A 143 -17.96 7.39 10.65
C LEU A 143 -19.19 6.49 10.53
N GLY A 144 -19.48 5.98 9.33
CA GLY A 144 -20.61 5.06 9.13
C GLY A 144 -20.46 3.77 9.93
N ARG A 145 -19.25 3.20 9.98
CA ARG A 145 -18.95 2.01 10.81
C ARG A 145 -19.20 2.27 12.31
N ALA A 146 -18.85 3.45 12.82
CA ALA A 146 -19.11 3.85 14.19
C ALA A 146 -20.61 4.04 14.47
N LEU A 147 -21.35 4.68 13.56
CA LEU A 147 -22.81 4.82 13.68
C LEU A 147 -23.52 3.47 13.69
N LEU A 148 -23.10 2.52 12.84
CA LEU A 148 -23.64 1.17 12.83
C LEU A 148 -23.35 0.43 14.15
N LEU A 149 -22.17 0.64 14.75
CA LEU A 149 -21.85 0.10 16.06
C LEU A 149 -22.76 0.70 17.15
N LEU A 150 -22.99 2.01 17.14
CA LEU A 150 -23.90 2.66 18.08
C LEU A 150 -25.35 2.16 17.93
N GLN A 151 -25.81 1.94 16.69
CA GLN A 151 -27.11 1.33 16.44
C GLN A 151 -27.19 -0.11 16.96
N LYS A 152 -26.14 -0.91 16.74
CA LYS A 152 -26.06 -2.30 17.24
C LYS A 152 -26.19 -2.36 18.78
N GLU A 153 -25.60 -1.39 19.46
CA GLU A 153 -25.69 -1.22 20.92
C GLU A 153 -26.99 -0.50 21.36
N LYS A 154 -27.92 -0.23 20.44
CA LYS A 154 -29.24 0.38 20.68
C LYS A 154 -29.17 1.80 21.25
N LEU A 155 -28.08 2.53 21.01
CA LEU A 155 -27.90 3.91 21.45
C LEU A 155 -28.52 4.92 20.49
N ILE A 156 -28.62 4.57 19.20
CA ILE A 156 -29.24 5.38 18.16
C ILE A 156 -30.05 4.48 17.22
N THR A 157 -30.92 5.09 16.42
CA THR A 157 -31.59 4.42 15.29
C THR A 157 -31.22 5.14 14.00
N LEU A 158 -30.72 4.40 13.01
CA LEU A 158 -30.43 4.91 11.68
C LEU A 158 -31.59 4.63 10.75
N LYS A 159 -31.66 5.38 9.65
CA LYS A 159 -32.62 5.09 8.58
C LYS A 159 -32.28 3.75 7.93
N GLU A 160 -33.31 3.00 7.55
CA GLU A 160 -33.13 1.72 6.86
C GLU A 160 -32.39 1.87 5.52
N GLY A 161 -31.69 0.82 5.11
CA GLY A 161 -30.92 0.80 3.87
C GLY A 161 -29.63 1.63 3.90
N LYS A 162 -29.31 2.28 5.02
CA LYS A 162 -28.03 2.99 5.20
C LYS A 162 -26.91 1.99 5.52
N GLY A 163 -25.86 2.02 4.68
CA GLY A 163 -24.66 1.20 4.82
C GLY A 163 -23.53 1.95 5.53
N LEU A 164 -22.31 1.79 5.03
CA LEU A 164 -21.11 2.44 5.58
C LEU A 164 -20.97 3.92 5.22
N LEU A 165 -21.77 4.41 4.28
CA LEU A 165 -21.74 5.80 3.85
C LEU A 165 -22.96 6.55 4.41
N PRO A 166 -22.80 7.79 4.89
CA PRO A 166 -23.90 8.60 5.43
C PRO A 166 -25.04 8.86 4.43
#